data_AF-A0A850W2T6-F1
#
_entry.id   AF-A0A850W2T6-F1
#
_cell.length_a   1.000
_cell.length_b   1.000
_cell.length_c   1.000
_cell.angle_alpha   90.00
_cell.angle_beta   90.00
_cell.angle_gamma   90.00
#
_symmetry.space_group_name_H-M   'P 1'
#
loop_
_entity.id
_entity.type
_entity.pdbx_description
1 polymer ?
#
loop_
_entity_poly.entity_id
_entity_poly.type
_entity_poly.pdbx_seq_one_letter_code
_entity_poly.pdbx_strand_id
1 'polypeptide(L)'
;PSAKMGCFTFIKVMMILFNLAIFLGGGTLLGVGIWVTVDGQSFLDIFGAVSSSVLQVVNVSYFLIVIGSILLVIGFLGCCSAQKESKCLLMMFFSVVLIIFIAEVAAAVVALVYTGLAETLLTAVVTPLLKEKYGADKSLTHIWNVTMTEVHCCGLNNYTDFTDSPWYKEEGTYPAPCCEDMQPCNDTVAAKSQVPGCFSQILEEIRTHAGVVGGVAAGIAALEIASMAVSMYLYCELDKK
;
A
#
# COMPACT_ATOMS: atom_id res chain seq x y z
N PRO A 1 7.49 -39.98 -21.73
CA PRO A 1 7.06 -40.33 -20.35
C PRO A 1 7.94 -39.68 -19.27
N SER A 2 9.26 -39.94 -19.27
CA SER A 2 10.18 -39.44 -18.22
C SER A 2 10.37 -37.92 -18.20
N ALA A 3 10.42 -37.26 -19.37
CA ALA A 3 10.51 -35.79 -19.46
C ALA A 3 9.23 -35.07 -18.97
N LYS A 4 8.04 -35.68 -19.16
CA LYS A 4 6.76 -35.14 -18.66
C LYS A 4 6.68 -35.20 -17.13
N MET A 5 7.16 -36.28 -16.52
CA MET A 5 7.23 -36.40 -15.05
C MET A 5 8.26 -35.46 -14.42
N GLY A 6 9.38 -35.19 -15.10
CA GLY A 6 10.38 -34.21 -14.66
C GLY A 6 9.87 -32.77 -14.68
N CYS A 7 9.19 -32.36 -15.76
CA CYS A 7 8.63 -31.01 -15.89
C CYS A 7 7.53 -30.72 -14.84
N PHE A 8 6.60 -31.66 -14.63
CA PHE A 8 5.56 -31.53 -13.62
C PHE A 8 6.15 -31.36 -12.20
N THR A 9 7.16 -32.18 -11.87
CA THR A 9 7.85 -32.10 -10.57
C THR A 9 8.60 -30.77 -10.41
N PHE A 10 9.29 -30.31 -11.46
CA PHE A 10 10.02 -29.04 -11.44
C PHE A 10 9.08 -27.85 -11.20
N ILE A 11 7.98 -27.75 -11.97
CA ILE A 11 6.99 -26.67 -11.83
C ILE A 11 6.39 -26.68 -10.43
N LYS A 12 6.04 -27.86 -9.91
CA LYS A 12 5.51 -28.02 -8.55
C LYS A 12 6.48 -27.54 -7.49
N VAL A 13 7.76 -27.92 -7.59
CA VAL A 13 8.80 -27.48 -6.64
C VAL A 13 9.02 -25.98 -6.71
N MET A 14 9.09 -25.40 -7.92
CA MET A 14 9.21 -23.95 -8.08
C MET A 14 8.02 -23.20 -7.47
N MET A 15 6.79 -23.67 -7.71
CA MET A 15 5.59 -23.08 -7.11
C MET A 15 5.64 -23.12 -5.58
N ILE A 16 6.09 -24.23 -4.99
CA ILE A 16 6.25 -24.34 -3.52
C ILE A 16 7.31 -23.35 -3.03
N LEU A 17 8.46 -23.26 -3.68
CA LEU A 17 9.54 -22.35 -3.26
C LEU A 17 9.11 -20.88 -3.30
N PHE A 18 8.47 -20.44 -4.38
CA PHE A 18 7.98 -19.06 -4.50
C PHE A 18 6.90 -18.75 -3.46
N ASN A 19 5.91 -19.64 -3.29
CA ASN A 19 4.86 -19.43 -2.29
C ASN A 19 5.38 -19.52 -0.85
N LEU A 20 6.43 -20.31 -0.60
CA LEU A 20 7.11 -20.36 0.70
C LEU A 20 7.86 -19.04 0.97
N ALA A 21 8.52 -18.48 -0.04
CA ALA A 21 9.15 -17.17 0.09
C ALA A 21 8.11 -16.07 0.39
N ILE A 22 6.96 -16.09 -0.29
CA ILE A 22 5.84 -15.18 -0.02
C ILE A 22 5.29 -15.38 1.41
N PHE A 23 5.13 -16.64 1.85
CA PHE A 23 4.67 -16.96 3.20
C PHE A 23 5.63 -16.43 4.27
N LEU A 24 6.93 -16.68 4.11
CA LEU A 24 7.95 -16.20 5.03
C LEU A 24 8.04 -14.67 5.01
N GLY A 25 8.01 -14.06 3.82
CA GLY A 25 7.97 -12.61 3.66
C GLY A 25 6.74 -11.98 4.34
N GLY A 26 5.55 -12.54 4.11
CA GLY A 26 4.31 -12.13 4.77
C GLY A 26 4.38 -12.27 6.29
N GLY A 27 4.96 -13.35 6.79
CA GLY A 27 5.22 -13.56 8.22
C GLY A 27 6.19 -12.54 8.80
N THR A 28 7.25 -12.17 8.08
CA THR A 28 8.16 -11.12 8.53
C THR A 28 7.49 -9.75 8.54
N LEU A 29 6.73 -9.39 7.50
CA LEU A 29 5.98 -8.13 7.44
C LEU A 29 4.92 -8.03 8.54
N LEU A 30 4.19 -9.12 8.78
CA LEU A 30 3.21 -9.20 9.87
C LEU A 30 3.89 -9.09 11.24
N GLY A 31 5.00 -9.81 11.44
CA GLY A 31 5.76 -9.77 12.70
C GLY A 31 6.33 -8.38 13.00
N VAL A 32 6.95 -7.73 11.99
CA VAL A 32 7.43 -6.35 12.10
C VAL A 32 6.28 -5.39 12.34
N GLY A 33 5.16 -5.54 11.63
CA GLY A 33 3.96 -4.73 11.82
C GLY A 33 3.44 -4.82 13.26
N ILE A 34 3.27 -6.04 13.79
CA ILE A 34 2.82 -6.24 15.18
C ILE A 34 3.84 -5.67 16.17
N TRP A 35 5.14 -5.93 15.96
CA TRP A 35 6.20 -5.41 16.82
C TRP A 35 6.13 -3.90 16.92
N VAL A 36 6.07 -3.20 15.78
CA VAL A 36 5.98 -1.74 15.73
C VAL A 36 4.71 -1.22 16.40
N THR A 37 3.57 -1.89 16.19
CA THR A 37 2.30 -1.46 16.80
C THR A 37 2.32 -1.61 18.33
N VAL A 38 2.94 -2.68 18.85
CA VAL A 38 2.95 -2.98 20.28
C VAL A 38 4.07 -2.23 21.01
N ASP A 39 5.24 -2.12 20.40
CA ASP A 39 6.44 -1.55 21.01
C ASP A 39 7.30 -0.78 19.99
N GLY A 40 6.70 0.29 19.45
CA GLY A 40 7.36 1.16 18.47
C GLY A 40 8.60 1.89 19.01
N GLN A 41 8.72 2.09 20.34
CA GLN A 41 9.88 2.74 20.96
C GLN A 41 11.12 1.83 20.90
N SER A 42 11.00 0.57 21.32
CA SER A 42 12.11 -0.39 21.20
C SER A 42 12.52 -0.64 19.75
N PHE A 43 11.58 -0.58 18.80
CA PHE A 43 11.90 -0.66 17.38
C PHE A 43 12.81 0.51 16.94
N LEU A 44 12.50 1.73 17.35
CA LEU A 44 13.27 2.92 17.02
C LEU A 44 14.64 2.97 17.73
N ASP A 45 14.73 2.46 18.94
CA ASP A 45 16.00 2.37 19.67
C ASP A 45 16.99 1.40 19.02
N ILE A 46 16.49 0.31 18.39
CA ILE A 46 17.31 -0.70 17.74
C ILE A 46 17.75 -0.27 16.34
N PHE A 47 16.83 0.27 15.54
CA PHE A 47 17.08 0.61 14.13
C PHE A 47 17.53 2.07 13.94
N GLY A 48 17.57 2.85 15.03
CA GLY A 48 17.82 4.28 15.00
C GLY A 48 16.63 5.04 14.43
N ALA A 49 16.45 6.29 14.88
CA ALA A 49 15.48 7.20 14.28
C ALA A 49 15.92 7.52 12.84
N VAL A 50 15.54 6.68 11.87
CA VAL A 50 15.32 7.16 10.51
C VAL A 50 14.23 8.21 10.66
N SER A 51 14.63 9.47 10.63
CA SER A 51 13.93 10.70 11.06
C SER A 51 12.41 10.74 10.80
N SER A 52 11.65 10.00 11.62
CA SER A 52 10.19 9.88 11.51
C SER A 52 9.56 9.34 12.82
N SER A 53 9.42 10.22 13.81
CA SER A 53 8.28 10.32 14.73
C SER A 53 7.59 9.16 15.48
N VAL A 54 7.97 7.87 15.51
CA VAL A 54 7.23 6.78 16.24
C VAL A 54 5.79 6.51 15.73
N LEU A 55 4.93 7.51 15.73
CA LEU A 55 3.52 7.45 15.38
C LEU A 55 3.31 7.16 13.89
N GLN A 56 4.21 7.63 13.02
CA GLN A 56 4.26 7.23 11.61
C GLN A 56 4.56 5.74 11.45
N VAL A 57 5.46 5.20 12.28
CA VAL A 57 5.82 3.78 12.25
C VAL A 57 4.59 2.93 12.64
N VAL A 58 3.83 3.35 13.66
CA VAL A 58 2.62 2.65 14.15
C VAL A 58 1.44 2.68 13.17
N ASN A 59 1.30 3.71 12.33
CA ASN A 59 0.24 3.71 11.32
C ASN A 59 0.63 2.97 10.04
N VAL A 60 1.88 3.11 9.60
CA VAL A 60 2.44 2.26 8.52
C VAL A 60 2.42 0.79 8.95
N SER A 61 2.59 0.49 10.24
CA SER A 61 2.55 -0.89 10.73
C SER A 61 1.18 -1.53 10.62
N TYR A 62 0.06 -0.79 10.70
CA TYR A 62 -1.25 -1.35 10.39
C TYR A 62 -1.35 -1.78 8.92
N PHE A 63 -0.80 -1.01 7.97
CA PHE A 63 -0.70 -1.44 6.58
C PHE A 63 0.18 -2.68 6.43
N LEU A 64 1.33 -2.73 7.12
CA LEU A 64 2.21 -3.91 7.13
C LEU A 64 1.52 -5.15 7.71
N ILE A 65 0.70 -5.00 8.76
CA ILE A 65 -0.11 -6.08 9.34
C ILE A 65 -1.13 -6.59 8.33
N VAL A 66 -1.87 -5.69 7.66
CA VAL A 66 -2.89 -6.08 6.69
C VAL A 66 -2.25 -6.78 5.48
N ILE A 67 -1.26 -6.15 4.85
CA ILE A 67 -0.57 -6.72 3.68
C ILE A 67 0.16 -8.01 4.06
N GLY A 68 0.87 -8.03 5.19
CA GLY A 68 1.57 -9.20 5.71
C GLY A 68 0.62 -10.37 5.97
N SER A 69 -0.55 -10.12 6.55
CA SER A 69 -1.59 -11.15 6.77
C SER A 69 -2.10 -11.73 5.46
N ILE A 70 -2.39 -10.88 4.46
CA ILE A 70 -2.85 -11.32 3.14
C ILE A 70 -1.77 -12.19 2.47
N LEU A 71 -0.51 -11.74 2.44
CA LEU A 71 0.61 -12.49 1.86
C LEU A 71 0.84 -13.83 2.58
N LEU A 72 0.72 -13.85 3.91
CA LEU A 72 0.85 -15.07 4.70
C LEU A 72 -0.25 -16.09 4.34
N VAL A 73 -1.51 -15.66 4.22
CA VAL A 73 -2.61 -16.54 3.83
C VAL A 73 -2.43 -17.04 2.41
N ILE A 74 -2.09 -16.18 1.45
CA ILE A 74 -1.88 -16.55 0.05
C ILE A 74 -0.70 -17.52 -0.09
N GLY A 75 0.43 -17.24 0.56
CA GLY A 75 1.60 -18.11 0.55
C GLY A 75 1.31 -19.47 1.16
N PHE A 76 0.53 -19.53 2.25
CA PHE A 76 0.09 -20.80 2.85
C PHE A 76 -0.82 -21.60 1.91
N LEU A 77 -1.80 -20.94 1.29
CA LEU A 77 -2.71 -21.57 0.32
C LEU A 77 -1.94 -22.07 -0.91
N GLY A 78 -0.97 -21.31 -1.41
CA GLY A 78 -0.12 -21.69 -2.53
C GLY A 78 0.79 -22.89 -2.23
N CYS A 79 1.36 -22.96 -1.02
CA CYS A 79 2.12 -24.14 -0.59
C CYS A 79 1.21 -25.37 -0.44
N CYS A 80 0.04 -25.21 0.18
CA CYS A 80 -0.92 -26.29 0.39
C CYS A 80 -1.52 -26.82 -0.92
N SER A 81 -1.80 -25.94 -1.88
CA SER A 81 -2.36 -26.31 -3.18
C SER A 81 -1.39 -27.20 -3.94
N ALA A 82 -0.11 -26.83 -3.97
CA ALA A 82 0.93 -27.65 -4.58
C ALA A 82 1.14 -28.96 -3.83
N GLN A 83 1.23 -28.97 -2.48
CA GLN A 83 1.52 -30.20 -1.72
C GLN A 83 0.38 -31.21 -1.71
N LYS A 84 -0.85 -30.77 -1.41
CA LYS A 84 -2.00 -31.66 -1.20
C LYS A 84 -2.60 -32.21 -2.49
N GLU A 85 -2.15 -31.76 -3.67
CA GLU A 85 -2.67 -32.18 -4.98
C GLU A 85 -4.21 -32.12 -5.05
N SER A 86 -4.82 -31.17 -4.33
CA SER A 86 -6.27 -31.05 -4.22
C SER A 86 -6.78 -30.02 -5.20
N LYS A 87 -7.62 -30.47 -6.15
CA LYS A 87 -8.28 -29.61 -7.14
C LYS A 87 -8.99 -28.41 -6.51
N CYS A 88 -9.63 -28.60 -5.35
CA CYS A 88 -10.30 -27.52 -4.63
C CYS A 88 -9.31 -26.45 -4.13
N LEU A 89 -8.17 -26.84 -3.55
CA LEU A 89 -7.14 -25.91 -3.08
C LEU A 89 -6.47 -25.16 -4.24
N LEU A 90 -6.24 -25.81 -5.39
CA LEU A 90 -5.74 -25.14 -6.59
C LEU A 90 -6.73 -24.10 -7.11
N MET A 91 -8.02 -24.43 -7.17
CA MET A 91 -9.06 -23.50 -7.61
C MET A 91 -9.22 -22.33 -6.63
N MET A 92 -9.18 -22.57 -5.32
CA MET A 92 -9.21 -21.48 -4.34
C MET A 92 -8.02 -20.53 -4.50
N PHE A 93 -6.81 -21.06 -4.65
CA PHE A 93 -5.61 -20.24 -4.89
C PHE A 93 -5.74 -19.44 -6.19
N PHE A 94 -6.16 -20.08 -7.29
CA PHE A 94 -6.41 -19.41 -8.57
C PHE A 94 -7.45 -18.29 -8.44
N SER A 95 -8.58 -18.55 -7.77
CA SER A 95 -9.64 -17.56 -7.59
C SER A 95 -9.18 -16.36 -6.76
N VAL A 96 -8.41 -16.58 -5.70
CA VAL A 96 -7.87 -15.47 -4.88
C VAL A 96 -6.92 -14.60 -5.71
N VAL A 97 -5.97 -15.21 -6.43
CA VAL A 97 -5.04 -14.45 -7.29
C VAL A 97 -5.78 -13.71 -8.40
N LEU A 98 -6.80 -14.34 -9.01
CA LEU A 98 -7.62 -13.69 -10.04
C LEU A 98 -8.35 -12.46 -9.51
N ILE A 99 -8.90 -12.51 -8.29
CA ILE A 99 -9.58 -11.37 -7.67
C ILE A 99 -8.59 -10.22 -7.43
N ILE A 100 -7.37 -10.53 -6.97
CA ILE A 100 -6.32 -9.53 -6.76
C ILE A 100 -5.93 -8.88 -8.09
N PHE A 101 -5.67 -9.69 -9.12
CA PHE A 101 -5.36 -9.19 -10.47
C PHE A 101 -6.45 -8.25 -11.01
N ILE A 102 -7.73 -8.61 -10.86
CA ILE A 102 -8.85 -7.76 -11.28
C ILE A 102 -8.87 -6.45 -10.48
N ALA A 103 -8.64 -6.51 -9.16
CA ALA A 103 -8.58 -5.33 -8.31
C ALA A 103 -7.41 -4.41 -8.68
N GLU A 104 -6.23 -4.96 -8.99
CA GLU A 104 -5.07 -4.21 -9.45
C GLU A 104 -5.33 -3.51 -10.78
N VAL A 105 -5.90 -4.22 -11.76
CA VAL A 105 -6.27 -3.62 -13.05
C VAL A 105 -7.33 -2.53 -12.87
N ALA A 106 -8.35 -2.76 -12.05
CA ALA A 106 -9.37 -1.75 -11.77
C ALA A 106 -8.77 -0.50 -11.10
N ALA A 107 -7.91 -0.68 -10.10
CA ALA A 107 -7.21 0.40 -9.43
C ALA A 107 -6.33 1.18 -10.41
N ALA A 108 -5.57 0.49 -11.27
CA ALA A 108 -4.73 1.13 -12.29
C ALA A 108 -5.56 1.94 -13.29
N VAL A 109 -6.70 1.42 -13.75
CA VAL A 109 -7.61 2.13 -14.65
C VAL A 109 -8.20 3.37 -13.98
N VAL A 110 -8.66 3.27 -12.73
CA VAL A 110 -9.19 4.41 -11.98
C VAL A 110 -8.11 5.47 -11.78
N ALA A 111 -6.91 5.07 -11.38
CA ALA A 111 -5.81 5.99 -11.12
C ALA A 111 -5.28 6.70 -12.38
N LEU A 112 -5.17 6.00 -13.52
CA LEU A 112 -4.56 6.55 -14.73
C LEU A 112 -5.56 7.21 -15.68
N VAL A 113 -6.75 6.61 -15.84
CA VAL A 113 -7.75 7.07 -16.81
C VAL A 113 -8.74 8.03 -16.16
N TYR A 114 -9.18 7.72 -14.93
CA TYR A 114 -10.23 8.47 -14.24
C TYR A 114 -9.66 9.32 -13.10
N THR A 115 -8.58 10.06 -13.36
CA THR A 115 -7.92 10.94 -12.38
C THR A 115 -8.91 11.88 -11.66
N GLY A 116 -9.84 12.52 -12.38
CA GLY A 116 -10.87 13.36 -11.75
C GLY A 116 -11.89 12.59 -10.89
N LEU A 117 -12.17 11.31 -11.20
CA LEU A 117 -12.99 10.47 -10.32
C LEU A 117 -12.21 10.11 -9.05
N ALA A 118 -10.92 9.76 -9.18
CA ALA A 118 -10.06 9.48 -8.04
C ALA A 118 -9.95 10.71 -7.12
N GLU A 119 -9.77 11.91 -7.69
CA GLU A 119 -9.77 13.18 -6.96
C GLU A 119 -11.08 13.40 -6.22
N THR A 120 -12.22 13.17 -6.89
CA THR A 120 -13.55 13.36 -6.29
C THR A 120 -13.79 12.41 -5.12
N LEU A 121 -13.45 11.12 -5.29
CA LEU A 121 -13.62 10.12 -4.24
C LEU A 121 -12.70 10.40 -3.04
N LEU A 122 -11.44 10.74 -3.30
CA LEU A 122 -10.49 11.09 -2.24
C LEU A 122 -10.92 12.37 -1.54
N THR A 123 -11.34 13.41 -2.26
CA THR A 123 -11.86 14.65 -1.66
C THR A 123 -13.06 14.39 -0.77
N ALA A 124 -13.99 13.54 -1.20
CA ALA A 124 -15.17 13.17 -0.42
C ALA A 124 -14.84 12.41 0.88
N VAL A 125 -13.70 11.73 0.96
CA VAL A 125 -13.30 10.93 2.13
C VAL A 125 -12.29 11.65 3.02
N VAL A 126 -11.28 12.27 2.42
CA VAL A 126 -10.11 12.83 3.12
C VAL A 126 -10.34 14.24 3.61
N THR A 127 -10.92 15.14 2.81
CA THR A 127 -11.21 16.52 3.25
C THR A 127 -12.07 16.56 4.52
N PRO A 128 -13.19 15.80 4.65
CA PRO A 128 -13.95 15.81 5.91
C PRO A 128 -13.16 15.18 7.07
N LEU A 129 -12.37 14.14 6.80
CA LEU A 129 -11.50 13.51 7.79
C LEU A 129 -10.47 14.51 8.35
N LEU A 130 -9.84 15.31 7.48
CA LEU A 130 -8.92 16.36 7.87
C LEU A 130 -9.61 17.43 8.71
N LYS A 131 -10.77 17.92 8.27
CA LYS A 131 -11.55 18.92 9.02
C LYS A 131 -12.03 18.42 10.38
N GLU A 132 -12.31 17.12 10.53
CA GLU A 132 -12.80 16.58 11.79
C GLU A 132 -11.66 16.20 12.75
N LYS A 133 -10.56 15.64 12.24
CA LYS A 133 -9.56 14.94 13.05
C LYS A 133 -8.20 15.63 13.09
N TYR A 134 -7.86 16.52 12.15
CA TYR A 134 -6.54 17.13 12.12
C TYR A 134 -6.33 18.09 13.31
N GLY A 135 -5.28 17.90 14.09
CA GLY A 135 -5.01 18.53 15.38
C GLY A 135 -5.54 17.75 16.59
N ALA A 136 -6.67 17.04 16.46
CA ALA A 136 -7.25 16.25 17.55
C ALA A 136 -6.70 14.81 17.60
N ASP A 137 -6.63 14.15 16.45
CA ASP A 137 -6.03 12.83 16.29
C ASP A 137 -4.55 13.00 15.96
N LYS A 138 -3.69 12.68 16.94
CA LYS A 138 -2.24 12.82 16.79
C LYS A 138 -1.70 11.96 15.65
N SER A 139 -2.22 10.76 15.44
CA SER A 139 -1.75 9.83 14.40
C SER A 139 -2.06 10.37 13.03
N LEU A 140 -3.29 10.83 12.81
CA LEU A 140 -3.71 11.43 11.56
C LEU A 140 -2.94 12.73 11.26
N THR A 141 -2.84 13.61 12.25
CA THR A 141 -2.13 14.90 12.13
C THR A 141 -0.68 14.67 11.71
N HIS A 142 -0.04 13.68 12.34
CA HIS A 142 1.33 13.34 12.07
C HIS A 142 1.55 12.79 10.65
N ILE A 143 0.73 11.82 10.22
CA ILE A 143 0.83 11.23 8.87
C ILE A 143 0.68 12.30 7.80
N TRP A 144 -0.23 13.24 8.01
CA TRP A 144 -0.41 14.36 7.10
C TRP A 144 0.78 15.31 7.12
N ASN A 145 1.36 15.63 8.28
CA ASN A 145 2.56 16.47 8.34
C ASN A 145 3.73 15.86 7.58
N VAL A 146 3.96 14.56 7.73
CA VAL A 146 5.01 13.87 6.98
C VAL A 146 4.70 13.86 5.50
N THR A 147 3.49 13.46 5.12
CA THR A 147 3.08 13.42 3.71
C THR A 147 3.31 14.78 3.05
N MET A 148 2.89 15.86 3.71
CA MET A 148 3.07 17.23 3.24
C MET A 148 4.55 17.63 3.16
N THR A 149 5.39 17.17 4.08
CA THR A 149 6.83 17.47 4.11
C THR A 149 7.59 16.69 3.02
N GLU A 150 7.36 15.38 2.91
CA GLU A 150 8.06 14.48 1.99
C GLU A 150 7.62 14.69 0.53
N VAL A 151 6.35 15.02 0.32
CA VAL A 151 5.78 15.24 -1.03
C VAL A 151 5.74 16.74 -1.39
N HIS A 152 6.19 17.61 -0.48
CA HIS A 152 6.22 19.06 -0.66
C HIS A 152 4.87 19.64 -1.13
N CYS A 153 3.81 19.30 -0.40
CA CYS A 153 2.43 19.64 -0.73
C CYS A 153 1.65 20.07 0.51
N CYS A 154 0.44 20.61 0.33
CA CYS A 154 -0.39 21.07 1.43
C CYS A 154 -1.86 20.70 1.27
N GLY A 155 -2.40 20.03 2.29
CA GLY A 155 -3.77 19.50 2.26
C GLY A 155 -3.94 18.41 1.20
N LEU A 156 -5.17 17.95 0.98
CA LEU A 156 -5.42 17.08 -0.16
C LEU A 156 -5.43 17.90 -1.45
N ASN A 157 -6.18 18.99 -1.44
CA ASN A 157 -6.38 19.90 -2.55
C ASN A 157 -5.65 21.23 -2.32
N ASN A 158 -5.72 21.78 -1.11
CA ASN A 158 -4.99 22.98 -0.68
C ASN A 158 -5.10 23.19 0.84
N TYR A 159 -4.51 24.28 1.35
CA TYR A 159 -4.52 24.64 2.78
C TYR A 159 -5.92 24.79 3.40
N THR A 160 -6.96 25.11 2.62
CA THR A 160 -8.32 25.30 3.13
C THR A 160 -8.98 24.02 3.63
N ASP A 161 -8.41 22.86 3.27
CA ASP A 161 -8.79 21.56 3.85
C ASP A 161 -8.62 21.54 5.39
N PHE A 162 -7.82 22.44 5.96
CA PHE A 162 -7.60 22.56 7.41
C PHE A 162 -8.38 23.69 8.10
N THR A 163 -9.07 24.59 7.38
CA THR A 163 -9.68 25.81 7.96
C THR A 163 -10.70 25.55 9.08
N ASP A 164 -11.32 24.38 9.13
CA ASP A 164 -12.29 24.01 10.18
C ASP A 164 -11.74 22.98 11.18
N SER A 165 -10.48 22.59 11.01
CA SER A 165 -9.85 21.56 11.82
C SER A 165 -9.68 22.00 13.27
N PRO A 166 -9.67 21.05 14.24
CA PRO A 166 -9.25 21.31 15.60
C PRO A 166 -7.94 22.11 15.70
N TRP A 167 -6.95 21.81 14.86
CA TRP A 167 -5.68 22.56 14.79
C TRP A 167 -5.90 24.04 14.52
N TYR A 168 -6.64 24.38 13.46
CA TYR A 168 -6.86 25.78 13.09
C TYR A 168 -7.68 26.53 14.15
N LYS A 169 -8.64 25.85 14.80
CA LYS A 169 -9.45 26.43 15.87
C LYS A 169 -8.65 26.73 17.14
N GLU A 170 -7.64 25.93 17.44
CA GLU A 170 -6.79 26.09 18.62
C GLU A 170 -5.63 27.06 18.38
N GLU A 171 -4.91 26.89 17.27
CA GLU A 171 -3.67 27.63 16.96
C GLU A 171 -3.90 28.87 16.09
N GLY A 172 -5.04 28.97 15.40
CA GLY A 172 -5.32 30.06 14.45
C GLY A 172 -4.39 30.09 13.22
N THR A 173 -3.67 29.00 12.97
CA THR A 173 -2.65 28.89 11.91
C THR A 173 -2.79 27.58 11.14
N TYR A 174 -2.16 27.52 9.97
CA TYR A 174 -2.05 26.32 9.14
C TYR A 174 -0.73 25.57 9.41
N PRO A 175 -0.62 24.30 9.00
CA PRO A 175 0.60 23.52 9.16
C PRO A 175 1.79 24.16 8.42
N ALA A 176 3.00 24.09 9.00
CA ALA A 176 4.19 24.75 8.44
C ALA A 176 4.50 24.41 6.96
N PRO A 177 4.33 23.16 6.47
CA PRO A 177 4.51 22.83 5.06
C PRO A 177 3.60 23.62 4.11
N CYS A 178 2.46 24.13 4.58
CA CYS A 178 1.54 24.95 3.79
C CYS A 178 2.04 26.38 3.54
N CYS A 179 3.12 26.79 4.19
CA CYS A 179 3.73 28.10 4.05
C CYS A 179 5.24 28.02 3.73
N GLU A 180 5.72 26.93 3.12
CA GLU A 180 7.16 26.70 2.88
C GLU A 180 8.00 26.85 4.17
N ASP A 181 7.47 26.31 5.27
CA ASP A 181 8.05 26.39 6.62
C ASP A 181 8.14 27.81 7.21
N MET A 182 7.51 28.82 6.60
CA MET A 182 7.34 30.14 7.20
C MET A 182 6.32 30.12 8.35
N GLN A 183 6.69 30.72 9.49
CA GLN A 183 5.82 30.86 10.66
C GLN A 183 5.70 32.33 11.11
N PRO A 184 4.52 32.77 11.60
CA PRO A 184 3.26 32.03 11.68
C PRO A 184 2.59 31.86 10.29
N CYS A 185 2.07 30.65 10.03
CA CYS A 185 1.41 30.32 8.77
C CYS A 185 -0.08 30.72 8.85
N ASN A 186 -0.34 32.02 8.62
CA ASN A 186 -1.70 32.56 8.59
C ASN A 186 -2.32 32.43 7.19
N ASP A 187 -3.63 32.64 7.08
CA ASP A 187 -4.39 32.57 5.82
C ASP A 187 -3.75 33.37 4.67
N THR A 188 -3.32 34.61 4.93
CA THR A 188 -2.65 35.44 3.92
C THR A 188 -1.31 34.86 3.43
N VAL A 189 -0.56 34.19 4.31
CA VAL A 189 0.72 33.58 3.98
C VAL A 189 0.47 32.30 3.20
N ALA A 190 -0.42 31.42 3.68
CA ALA A 190 -0.78 30.18 3.00
C ALA A 190 -1.36 30.43 1.60
N ALA A 191 -2.22 31.44 1.46
CA ALA A 191 -2.76 31.86 0.17
C ALA A 191 -1.67 32.41 -0.77
N LYS A 192 -0.67 33.11 -0.24
CA LYS A 192 0.43 33.68 -1.02
C LYS A 192 1.48 32.63 -1.42
N SER A 193 1.74 31.63 -0.57
CA SER A 193 2.71 30.57 -0.84
C SER A 193 2.23 29.64 -1.97
N GLN A 194 0.92 29.52 -2.19
CA GLN A 194 0.33 28.73 -3.30
C GLN A 194 0.89 27.30 -3.40
N VAL A 195 1.18 26.67 -2.26
CA VAL A 195 1.68 25.29 -2.21
C VAL A 195 0.64 24.34 -2.84
N PRO A 196 1.03 23.46 -3.78
CA PRO A 196 0.09 22.56 -4.45
C PRO A 196 -0.52 21.55 -3.48
N GLY A 197 -1.73 21.08 -3.81
CA GLY A 197 -2.39 19.99 -3.09
C GLY A 197 -1.63 18.67 -3.23
N CYS A 198 -1.69 17.82 -2.20
CA CYS A 198 -1.00 16.53 -2.24
C CYS A 198 -1.55 15.59 -3.30
N PHE A 199 -2.83 15.65 -3.65
CA PHE A 199 -3.38 14.81 -4.72
C PHE A 199 -2.69 15.08 -6.07
N SER A 200 -2.63 16.35 -6.48
CA SER A 200 -1.98 16.74 -7.75
C SER A 200 -0.50 16.39 -7.74
N GLN A 201 0.16 16.62 -6.60
CA GLN A 201 1.61 16.43 -6.50
C GLN A 201 2.01 14.95 -6.53
N ILE A 202 1.27 14.08 -5.84
CA ILE A 202 1.47 12.63 -5.93
C ILE A 202 1.23 12.13 -7.36
N LEU A 203 0.23 12.66 -8.06
CA LEU A 203 -0.08 12.28 -9.43
C LEU A 203 1.04 12.70 -10.40
N GLU A 204 1.59 13.88 -10.20
CA GLU A 204 2.75 14.38 -10.96
C GLU A 204 4.00 13.54 -10.68
N GLU A 205 4.23 13.15 -9.43
CA GLU A 205 5.33 12.27 -9.04
C GLU A 205 5.21 10.88 -9.70
N ILE A 206 4.00 10.30 -9.69
CA ILE A 206 3.72 9.03 -10.37
C ILE A 206 3.94 9.14 -11.87
N ARG A 207 3.55 10.26 -12.50
CA ARG A 207 3.77 10.50 -13.94
C ARG A 207 5.25 10.67 -14.26
N THR A 208 5.99 11.38 -13.41
CA THR A 208 7.43 11.61 -13.55
C THR A 208 8.21 10.30 -13.42
N HIS A 209 7.81 9.45 -12.48
CA HIS A 209 8.41 8.13 -12.24
C HIS A 209 7.61 6.97 -12.85
N ALA A 210 6.80 7.24 -13.89
CA ALA A 210 5.88 6.27 -14.47
C ALA A 210 6.58 5.01 -14.99
N GLY A 211 7.83 5.12 -15.44
CA GLY A 211 8.61 3.96 -15.89
C GLY A 211 8.90 2.97 -14.76
N VAL A 212 9.26 3.45 -13.57
CA VAL A 212 9.55 2.59 -12.40
C VAL A 212 8.26 2.01 -11.85
N VAL A 213 7.26 2.87 -11.61
CA VAL A 213 5.96 2.46 -11.08
C VAL A 213 5.28 1.45 -12.00
N GLY A 214 5.24 1.75 -13.30
CA GLY A 214 4.69 0.85 -14.32
C GLY A 214 5.47 -0.45 -14.45
N GLY A 215 6.80 -0.42 -14.32
CA GLY A 215 7.64 -1.61 -14.33
C GLY A 215 7.35 -2.54 -13.14
N VAL A 216 7.21 -1.99 -11.94
CA VAL A 216 6.83 -2.77 -10.74
C VAL A 216 5.44 -3.38 -10.91
N ALA A 217 4.45 -2.58 -11.33
CA ALA A 217 3.09 -3.06 -11.55
C ALA A 217 3.02 -4.17 -12.62
N ALA A 218 3.73 -4.00 -13.74
CA ALA A 218 3.80 -5.02 -14.79
C ALA A 218 4.50 -6.30 -14.31
N GLY A 219 5.52 -6.19 -13.46
CA GLY A 219 6.19 -7.33 -12.84
C GLY A 219 5.26 -8.14 -11.93
N ILE A 220 4.49 -7.45 -11.08
CA ILE A 220 3.48 -8.09 -10.21
C ILE A 220 2.43 -8.81 -11.06
N ALA A 221 1.83 -8.11 -12.03
CA ALA A 221 0.85 -8.68 -12.96
C ALA A 221 1.38 -9.92 -13.70
N ALA A 222 2.64 -9.89 -14.15
CA ALA A 222 3.27 -11.03 -14.81
C ALA A 222 3.42 -12.24 -13.87
N LEU A 223 3.81 -12.01 -12.61
CA LEU A 223 3.91 -13.07 -11.60
C LEU A 223 2.54 -13.67 -11.28
N GLU A 224 1.50 -12.86 -11.17
CA GLU A 224 0.13 -13.33 -10.95
C GLU A 224 -0.36 -14.19 -12.11
N ILE A 225 -0.21 -13.73 -13.35
CA ILE A 225 -0.58 -14.49 -14.55
C ILE A 225 0.18 -15.82 -14.62
N ALA A 226 1.49 -15.80 -14.34
CA ALA A 226 2.29 -17.01 -14.31
C ALA A 226 1.80 -18.00 -13.23
N SER A 227 1.46 -17.51 -12.04
CA SER A 227 0.95 -18.34 -10.94
C SER A 227 -0.41 -18.96 -11.27
N MET A 228 -1.30 -18.20 -11.93
CA MET A 228 -2.60 -18.66 -12.41
C MET A 228 -2.45 -19.73 -13.50
N ALA A 229 -1.53 -19.52 -14.45
CA ALA A 229 -1.24 -20.48 -15.52
C ALA A 229 -0.68 -21.79 -14.94
N VAL A 230 0.25 -21.71 -13.99
CA VAL A 230 0.79 -22.89 -13.30
C VAL A 230 -0.30 -23.63 -12.52
N SER A 231 -1.17 -22.90 -11.82
CA SER A 231 -2.28 -23.50 -11.09
C SER A 231 -3.24 -24.24 -12.00
N MET A 232 -3.61 -23.66 -13.15
CA MET A 232 -4.45 -24.33 -14.14
C MET A 232 -3.76 -25.53 -14.79
N TYR A 233 -2.46 -25.43 -15.08
CA TYR A 233 -1.68 -26.55 -15.60
C TYR A 233 -1.68 -27.73 -14.63
N LEU A 234 -1.40 -27.49 -13.35
CA LEU A 234 -1.43 -28.51 -12.31
C LEU A 234 -2.84 -29.09 -12.13
N TYR A 235 -3.89 -28.26 -12.17
CA TYR A 235 -5.28 -28.70 -12.10
C TYR A 235 -5.61 -29.69 -13.23
N CYS A 236 -5.28 -29.34 -14.47
CA CYS A 236 -5.53 -30.19 -15.64
C CYS A 236 -4.74 -31.51 -15.60
N GLU A 237 -3.53 -31.51 -15.04
CA GLU A 237 -2.75 -32.74 -14.91
C GLU A 237 -3.27 -33.65 -13.79
N LEU A 238 -3.77 -33.06 -12.70
CA LEU A 238 -4.49 -33.78 -11.64
C LEU A 238 -5.86 -34.32 -12.11
N ASP A 239 -6.43 -33.76 -13.16
CA ASP A 239 -7.68 -34.25 -13.76
C ASP A 239 -7.48 -35.48 -14.67
N LYS A 240 -6.29 -35.62 -15.24
CA LYS A 240 -5.93 -36.77 -16.08
C LYS A 240 -5.45 -37.99 -15.28
N LYS A 241 -5.09 -37.80 -14.01
CA LYS A 241 -4.75 -38.87 -13.06
C LYS A 241 -6.03 -39.52 -12.54
#